data_AF-C6IVC9-F1
#
_entry.id   AF-C6IVC9-F1
#
_cell.length_a   1.000
_cell.length_b   1.000
_cell.length_c   1.000
_cell.angle_alpha   90.00
_cell.angle_beta   90.00
_cell.angle_gamma   90.00
#
_symmetry.space_group_name_H-M   'P 1'
#
loop_
_entity.id
_entity.type
_entity.pdbx_description
1 polymer ?
#
loop_
_entity_poly.entity_id
_entity_poly.type
_entity_poly.pdbx_seq_one_letter_code
_entity_poly.pdbx_strand_id
1 'polypeptide(L)'
;MPLVRFNQGKSPHLSDMLTNFRFELRFGLEQTMILFANELKFIGMPPADIGFAPADQMQKAFNRRVHPTHGIFKTLSSYFGTPNNWKIEDGRVIPEFMTDEYLNTMNFMKKLYDEKLINSDFPLTSKEVQRDRFIRGEAGVLIGSMTDVQRLAIEARAINPDADFTLVNRIKGPYGYKVWSIPNFNGLYLFSKKMIPTEEDLRDALRFFDRTMDRDVANLMKYGFEGRHYRTENGMVILPEETSQLRVNEVNPLYSLMIADISNPNLMEVAQKEHLTQIAEQLSKDNEAFLVDDPTVRLSSPTYDEKSAELSTIISDATYNYILGRIDAHGFRQEVERWKQSGGQAVIREFEEALSRR
;
A
#
# COMPACT_ATOMS: atom_id res chain seq x y z
N MET A 1 -3.75 5.23 5.77
CA MET A 1 -4.43 4.02 6.27
C MET A 1 -5.85 4.39 6.69
N PRO A 2 -6.87 3.59 6.32
CA PRO A 2 -8.23 3.68 6.86
C PRO A 2 -8.35 3.26 8.34
N LEU A 3 -9.22 3.96 9.07
CA LEU A 3 -9.67 3.65 10.43
C LEU A 3 -11.20 3.53 10.42
N VAL A 4 -11.75 2.60 11.21
CA VAL A 4 -13.19 2.38 11.32
C VAL A 4 -13.64 2.30 12.78
N ARG A 5 -14.80 2.90 13.10
CA ARG A 5 -15.45 2.78 14.39
C ARG A 5 -16.86 2.20 14.23
N PHE A 6 -17.14 1.15 15.00
CA PHE A 6 -18.46 0.56 15.17
C PHE A 6 -18.90 0.87 16.63
N ASN A 7 -19.87 1.76 16.81
CA ASN A 7 -20.19 2.47 18.07
C ASN A 7 -20.40 1.61 19.35
N GLN A 8 -19.99 2.17 20.51
CA GLN A 8 -20.85 2.41 21.70
C GLN A 8 -20.45 3.74 22.38
N GLY A 9 -21.42 4.64 22.60
CA GLY A 9 -21.25 5.91 23.32
C GLY A 9 -21.07 7.15 22.41
N LYS A 10 -22.14 7.94 22.30
CA LYS A 10 -22.10 9.31 21.76
C LYS A 10 -21.28 10.20 22.69
N SER A 11 -19.96 10.27 22.48
CA SER A 11 -19.15 11.38 22.98
C SER A 11 -18.79 12.29 21.80
N PRO A 12 -19.43 13.47 21.66
CA PRO A 12 -19.11 14.43 20.61
C PRO A 12 -17.67 14.95 20.65
N HIS A 13 -16.92 14.68 21.74
CA HIS A 13 -15.52 15.07 21.89
C HIS A 13 -14.50 14.17 21.16
N LEU A 14 -14.88 13.01 20.62
CA LEU A 14 -13.92 12.04 20.06
C LEU A 14 -13.68 12.19 18.53
N SER A 15 -14.67 12.67 17.79
CA SER A 15 -14.53 12.98 16.35
C SER A 15 -13.57 14.15 16.14
N ASP A 16 -13.73 15.21 16.94
CA ASP A 16 -12.77 16.31 17.02
C ASP A 16 -11.39 15.84 17.49
N MET A 17 -11.32 14.81 18.34
CA MET A 17 -10.05 14.22 18.77
C MET A 17 -9.37 13.53 17.59
N LEU A 18 -10.02 12.61 16.86
CA LEU A 18 -9.43 11.89 15.73
C LEU A 18 -9.11 12.80 14.52
N THR A 19 -9.90 13.85 14.30
CA THR A 19 -9.67 14.83 13.22
C THR A 19 -8.61 15.88 13.60
N ASN A 20 -8.49 16.25 14.88
CA ASN A 20 -7.40 17.10 15.40
C ASN A 20 -6.25 16.31 16.03
N PHE A 21 -6.20 14.97 15.89
CA PHE A 21 -5.09 14.11 16.31
C PHE A 21 -3.92 14.31 15.32
N ARG A 22 -3.42 15.55 15.25
CA ARG A 22 -2.04 15.79 14.89
C ARG A 22 -1.23 15.09 15.97
N PHE A 23 -0.55 13.99 15.63
CA PHE A 23 0.47 13.37 16.46
C PHE A 23 1.63 14.37 16.70
N GLU A 24 1.40 15.39 17.52
CA GLU A 24 2.45 16.22 18.11
C GLU A 24 2.95 15.48 19.36
N LEU A 25 3.89 14.59 19.10
CA LEU A 25 4.48 13.68 20.07
C LEU A 25 5.36 14.42 21.06
N ARG A 26 5.01 14.34 22.35
CA ARG A 26 5.96 14.54 23.46
C ARG A 26 6.66 13.25 23.90
N PHE A 27 6.38 12.09 23.27
CA PHE A 27 6.93 10.78 23.62
C PHE A 27 7.39 9.99 22.37
N GLY A 28 8.31 9.03 22.52
CA GLY A 28 8.90 8.26 21.40
C GLY A 28 7.90 7.40 20.61
N LEU A 29 8.26 6.98 19.38
CA LEU A 29 7.42 6.20 18.45
C LEU A 29 6.83 4.93 19.08
N GLU A 30 7.63 4.20 19.85
CA GLU A 30 7.19 2.98 20.52
C GLU A 30 6.05 3.27 21.52
N GLN A 31 6.21 4.32 22.31
CA GLN A 31 5.21 4.74 23.29
C GLN A 31 3.96 5.31 22.59
N THR A 32 4.13 5.95 21.43
CA THR A 32 3.04 6.49 20.61
C THR A 32 2.18 5.40 20.00
N MET A 33 2.80 4.36 19.43
CA MET A 33 2.05 3.27 18.80
C MET A 33 1.45 2.32 19.84
N ILE A 34 2.10 2.18 21.00
CA ILE A 34 1.51 1.48 22.16
C ILE A 34 0.40 2.32 22.77
N LEU A 35 0.54 3.64 22.86
CA LEU A 35 -0.54 4.55 23.26
C LEU A 35 -1.69 4.42 22.27
N PHE A 36 -1.45 4.44 20.96
CA PHE A 36 -2.48 4.21 19.95
C PHE A 36 -3.15 2.84 20.13
N ALA A 37 -2.38 1.76 20.29
CA ALA A 37 -2.94 0.43 20.52
C ALA A 37 -3.69 0.28 21.85
N ASN A 38 -3.24 0.98 22.91
CA ASN A 38 -3.89 1.02 24.21
C ASN A 38 -5.10 1.95 24.24
N GLU A 39 -5.09 3.03 23.47
CA GLU A 39 -6.17 3.99 23.31
C GLU A 39 -7.28 3.36 22.46
N LEU A 40 -6.94 2.58 21.43
CA LEU A 40 -7.85 1.68 20.72
C LEU A 40 -8.49 0.66 21.70
N LYS A 41 -7.71 0.03 22.59
CA LYS A 41 -8.25 -0.83 23.66
C LYS A 41 -9.16 -0.05 24.63
N PHE A 42 -8.79 1.18 25.00
CA PHE A 42 -9.49 2.01 25.97
C PHE A 42 -10.87 2.48 25.46
N ILE A 43 -11.01 2.72 24.15
CA ILE A 43 -12.28 3.09 23.51
C ILE A 43 -13.11 1.87 23.07
N GLY A 44 -12.74 0.67 23.52
CA GLY A 44 -13.47 -0.57 23.23
C GLY A 44 -13.36 -1.05 21.78
N MET A 45 -12.37 -0.56 21.02
CA MET A 45 -12.13 -1.05 19.67
C MET A 45 -11.44 -2.41 19.70
N PRO A 46 -11.85 -3.34 18.82
CA PRO A 46 -11.19 -4.62 18.70
C PRO A 46 -9.73 -4.44 18.23
N PRO A 47 -8.88 -5.47 18.39
CA PRO A 47 -7.50 -5.42 17.93
C PRO A 47 -7.39 -4.94 16.49
N ALA A 48 -6.27 -4.30 16.16
CA ALA A 48 -5.98 -4.00 14.75
C ALA A 48 -5.76 -5.33 14.02
N ASP A 49 -6.43 -5.53 12.88
CA ASP A 49 -6.14 -6.69 12.03
C ASP A 49 -4.92 -6.34 11.19
N ILE A 50 -3.78 -6.70 11.75
CA ILE A 50 -2.48 -6.41 11.21
C ILE A 50 -1.97 -7.67 10.51
N GLY A 51 -2.65 -8.07 9.43
CA GLY A 51 -2.23 -9.20 8.60
C GLY A 51 -1.09 -8.84 7.63
N PHE A 52 -0.15 -9.78 7.43
CA PHE A 52 0.73 -9.73 6.27
C PHE A 52 0.10 -10.55 5.18
N ALA A 53 -0.09 -9.98 4.01
CA ALA A 53 -0.48 -10.77 2.86
C ALA A 53 0.71 -11.67 2.48
N PRO A 54 0.56 -13.02 2.44
CA PRO A 54 1.62 -13.87 1.92
C PRO A 54 1.90 -13.53 0.44
N ALA A 55 3.18 -13.54 0.05
CA ALA A 55 3.61 -13.19 -1.32
C ALA A 55 2.95 -14.04 -2.41
N ASP A 56 2.60 -15.27 -2.07
CA ASP A 56 2.23 -16.30 -3.05
C ASP A 56 0.98 -15.91 -3.85
N GLN A 57 0.07 -15.12 -3.29
CA GLN A 57 -1.11 -14.62 -3.99
C GLN A 57 -0.84 -13.39 -4.86
N MET A 58 0.11 -12.52 -4.50
CA MET A 58 0.46 -11.33 -5.31
C MET A 58 1.44 -11.63 -6.44
N GLN A 59 2.33 -12.62 -6.26
CA GLN A 59 3.33 -13.00 -7.27
C GLN A 59 2.73 -13.81 -8.42
N LYS A 60 1.68 -14.61 -8.15
CA LYS A 60 1.06 -15.50 -9.15
C LYS A 60 0.27 -14.77 -10.24
N ALA A 61 -0.24 -13.56 -9.98
CA ALA A 61 -1.07 -12.82 -10.94
C ALA A 61 -0.25 -11.97 -11.92
N PHE A 62 0.89 -11.44 -11.48
CA PHE A 62 1.77 -10.63 -12.30
C PHE A 62 3.19 -10.87 -11.79
N ASN A 63 4.12 -11.17 -12.69
CA ASN A 63 5.57 -11.27 -12.47
C ASN A 63 6.15 -9.93 -11.95
N ARG A 64 5.66 -9.46 -10.81
CA ARG A 64 5.91 -8.16 -10.21
C ARG A 64 7.17 -8.27 -9.37
N ARG A 65 7.99 -7.22 -9.46
CA ARG A 65 9.13 -6.93 -8.58
C ARG A 65 8.64 -6.57 -7.17
N VAL A 66 7.92 -7.49 -6.53
CA VAL A 66 7.24 -7.26 -5.25
C VAL A 66 7.81 -8.26 -4.26
N HIS A 67 8.54 -7.73 -3.28
CA HIS A 67 8.95 -8.48 -2.09
C HIS A 67 7.69 -8.93 -1.29
N PRO A 68 7.60 -10.14 -0.72
CA PRO A 68 6.51 -10.60 0.14
C PRO A 68 6.23 -9.73 1.36
N THR A 69 7.16 -8.85 1.73
CA THR A 69 7.00 -7.85 2.80
C THR A 69 6.07 -6.69 2.40
N HIS A 70 5.55 -6.67 1.17
CA HIS A 70 4.56 -5.68 0.72
C HIS A 70 3.22 -5.87 1.44
N GLY A 71 3.05 -5.09 2.50
CA GLY A 71 1.87 -5.06 3.33
C GLY A 71 2.12 -4.17 4.54
N ILE A 72 1.68 -4.65 5.69
CA ILE A 72 1.75 -3.89 6.93
C ILE A 72 3.17 -3.64 7.38
N PHE A 73 4.04 -4.64 7.30
CA PHE A 73 5.43 -4.49 7.73
C PHE A 73 6.17 -3.45 6.93
N LYS A 74 6.06 -3.43 5.59
CA LYS A 74 6.70 -2.38 4.78
C LYS A 74 6.20 -0.98 5.13
N THR A 75 4.90 -0.86 5.42
CA THR A 75 4.33 0.43 5.83
C THR A 75 4.79 0.85 7.21
N LEU A 76 4.81 -0.07 8.18
CA LEU A 76 5.34 0.19 9.52
C LEU A 76 6.84 0.47 9.50
N SER A 77 7.61 -0.26 8.69
CA SER A 77 9.06 -0.09 8.57
C SER A 77 9.42 1.30 8.06
N SER A 78 8.59 1.86 7.17
CA SER A 78 8.78 3.24 6.72
C SER A 78 8.69 4.25 7.89
N TYR A 79 7.84 4.00 8.89
CA TYR A 79 7.77 4.85 10.10
C TYR A 79 9.02 4.69 10.97
N PHE A 80 9.67 3.54 10.98
CA PHE A 80 10.97 3.36 11.64
C PHE A 80 12.14 3.92 10.83
N GLY A 81 11.89 4.44 9.63
CA GLY A 81 12.91 5.01 8.76
C GLY A 81 13.66 3.98 7.92
N THR A 82 13.15 2.73 7.84
CA THR A 82 13.72 1.70 6.97
C THR A 82 13.77 2.22 5.52
N PRO A 83 14.91 2.05 4.82
CA PRO A 83 15.03 2.41 3.41
C PRO A 83 13.97 1.71 2.56
N ASN A 84 13.64 2.27 1.40
CA ASN A 84 12.74 1.59 0.48
C ASN A 84 13.52 0.55 -0.35
N ASN A 85 13.50 -0.71 0.11
CA ASN A 85 14.19 -1.89 -0.47
C ASN A 85 15.71 -1.84 -0.34
N TRP A 86 16.32 -0.71 -0.66
CA TRP A 86 17.77 -0.53 -0.68
C TRP A 86 18.16 0.86 -0.15
N LYS A 87 19.32 0.93 0.48
CA LYS A 87 20.02 2.16 0.87
C LYS A 87 21.28 2.28 0.02
N ILE A 88 21.57 3.50 -0.44
CA ILE A 88 22.88 3.82 -1.01
C ILE A 88 23.64 4.66 0.01
N GLU A 89 24.83 4.20 0.40
CA GLU A 89 25.71 4.89 1.34
C GLU A 89 27.17 4.64 0.94
N ASP A 90 27.93 5.71 0.75
CA ASP A 90 29.35 5.65 0.36
C ASP A 90 29.64 4.75 -0.86
N GLY A 91 28.77 4.81 -1.87
CA GLY A 91 28.86 4.00 -3.09
C GLY A 91 28.49 2.52 -2.91
N ARG A 92 28.06 2.11 -1.71
CA ARG A 92 27.59 0.75 -1.43
C ARG A 92 26.08 0.66 -1.53
N VAL A 93 25.60 -0.48 -2.00
CA VAL A 93 24.17 -0.78 -2.09
C VAL A 93 23.80 -1.77 -0.98
N ILE A 94 23.07 -1.30 0.02
CA ILE A 94 22.75 -2.04 1.24
C ILE A 94 21.27 -2.43 1.22
N PRO A 95 20.92 -3.73 1.27
CA PRO A 95 19.53 -4.15 1.37
C PRO A 95 18.86 -3.64 2.66
N GLU A 96 17.57 -3.30 2.60
CA GLU A 96 16.84 -2.74 3.76
C GLU A 96 16.91 -3.65 5.00
N PHE A 97 16.87 -4.96 4.82
CA PHE A 97 16.90 -5.94 5.91
C PHE A 97 18.25 -6.07 6.62
N MET A 98 19.29 -5.41 6.10
CA MET A 98 20.60 -5.29 6.75
C MET A 98 20.76 -4.02 7.57
N THR A 99 19.69 -3.21 7.71
CA THR A 99 19.70 -1.96 8.47
C THR A 99 19.14 -2.12 9.89
N ASP A 100 19.60 -1.25 10.80
CA ASP A 100 19.10 -1.22 12.18
C ASP A 100 17.61 -0.85 12.22
N GLU A 101 17.15 0.02 11.31
CA GLU A 101 15.74 0.40 11.20
C GLU A 101 14.82 -0.80 10.91
N TYR A 102 15.27 -1.74 10.08
CA TYR A 102 14.51 -2.97 9.80
C TYR A 102 14.44 -3.86 11.05
N LEU A 103 15.55 -4.03 11.77
CA LEU A 103 15.58 -4.79 13.03
C LEU A 103 14.68 -4.15 14.09
N ASN A 104 14.69 -2.82 14.22
CA ASN A 104 13.80 -2.08 15.11
C ASN A 104 12.33 -2.29 14.76
N THR A 105 11.99 -2.35 13.46
CA THR A 105 10.64 -2.68 13.01
C THR A 105 10.26 -4.11 13.41
N MET A 106 11.15 -5.09 13.22
CA MET A 106 10.89 -6.47 13.63
C MET A 106 10.70 -6.59 15.14
N ASN A 107 11.51 -5.91 15.95
CA ASN A 107 11.36 -5.85 17.40
C ASN A 107 9.99 -5.28 17.81
N PHE A 108 9.58 -4.19 17.18
CA PHE A 108 8.30 -3.57 17.44
C PHE A 108 7.13 -4.50 17.07
N MET A 109 7.17 -5.11 15.90
CA MET A 109 6.16 -6.08 15.47
C MET A 109 6.10 -7.32 16.36
N LYS A 110 7.26 -7.81 16.82
CA LYS A 110 7.34 -8.87 17.82
C LYS A 110 6.65 -8.47 19.12
N LYS A 111 6.89 -7.25 19.61
CA LYS A 111 6.23 -6.72 20.80
C LYS A 111 4.70 -6.68 20.63
N LEU A 112 4.23 -6.18 19.49
CA LEU A 112 2.79 -6.16 19.19
C LEU A 112 2.19 -7.57 19.17
N TYR A 113 2.91 -8.56 18.63
CA TYR A 113 2.51 -9.96 18.64
C TYR A 113 2.46 -10.53 20.06
N ASP A 114 3.53 -10.36 20.83
CA ASP A 114 3.65 -10.87 22.20
C ASP A 114 2.59 -10.25 23.14
N GLU A 115 2.23 -8.98 22.92
CA GLU A 115 1.16 -8.26 23.65
C GLU A 115 -0.26 -8.50 23.11
N LYS A 116 -0.40 -9.38 22.09
CA LYS A 116 -1.68 -9.72 21.44
C LYS A 116 -2.44 -8.50 20.89
N LEU A 117 -1.68 -7.52 20.39
CA LEU A 117 -2.19 -6.31 19.74
C LEU A 117 -2.42 -6.50 18.25
N ILE A 118 -1.84 -7.55 17.67
CA ILE A 118 -2.06 -8.01 16.31
C ILE A 118 -2.61 -9.43 16.34
N ASN A 119 -3.32 -9.80 15.28
CA ASN A 119 -3.92 -11.12 15.15
C ASN A 119 -2.84 -12.22 15.14
N SER A 120 -3.06 -13.32 15.87
CA SER A 120 -2.04 -14.37 16.02
C SER A 120 -1.75 -15.14 14.72
N ASP A 121 -2.71 -15.14 13.80
CA ASP A 121 -2.65 -15.73 12.47
C ASP A 121 -2.14 -14.76 11.40
N PHE A 122 -1.62 -13.58 11.80
CA PHE A 122 -1.23 -12.52 10.88
C PHE A 122 -0.35 -12.93 9.68
N PRO A 123 0.59 -13.90 9.78
CA PRO A 123 1.41 -14.27 8.63
C PRO A 123 0.61 -14.97 7.52
N LEU A 124 -0.58 -15.47 7.84
CA LEU A 124 -1.42 -16.28 6.97
C LEU A 124 -2.71 -15.57 6.56
N THR A 125 -2.99 -14.38 7.10
CA THR A 125 -4.23 -13.65 6.84
C THR A 125 -4.16 -12.95 5.49
N SER A 126 -4.93 -13.42 4.52
CA SER A 126 -5.01 -12.79 3.19
C SER A 126 -5.59 -11.38 3.25
N LYS A 127 -5.38 -10.58 2.20
CA LYS A 127 -5.94 -9.21 2.13
C LYS A 127 -7.46 -9.20 2.18
N GLU A 128 -8.09 -10.20 1.56
CA GLU A 128 -9.54 -10.37 1.51
C GLU A 128 -10.08 -10.66 2.92
N VAL A 129 -9.40 -11.51 3.67
CA VAL A 129 -9.78 -11.81 5.07
C VAL A 129 -9.60 -10.57 5.94
N GLN A 130 -8.47 -9.86 5.83
CA GLN A 130 -8.23 -8.61 6.57
C GLN A 130 -9.33 -7.57 6.29
N ARG A 131 -9.69 -7.45 5.01
CA ARG A 131 -10.73 -6.55 4.55
C ARG A 131 -12.12 -6.93 5.08
N ASP A 132 -12.50 -8.20 5.01
CA ASP A 132 -13.78 -8.68 5.52
C ASP A 132 -13.90 -8.46 7.03
N ARG A 133 -12.85 -8.78 7.80
CA ARG A 133 -12.78 -8.50 9.24
C ARG A 133 -12.92 -7.01 9.55
N PHE A 134 -12.27 -6.14 8.79
CA PHE A 134 -12.40 -4.67 8.93
C PHE A 134 -13.82 -4.18 8.63
N ILE A 135 -14.44 -4.66 7.56
CA ILE A 135 -15.81 -4.29 7.17
C ILE A 135 -16.86 -4.78 8.18
N ARG A 136 -16.64 -5.95 8.79
CA ARG A 136 -17.50 -6.49 9.86
C ARG A 136 -17.27 -5.85 11.22
N GLY A 137 -16.24 -5.02 11.37
CA GLY A 137 -15.86 -4.42 12.63
C GLY A 137 -15.21 -5.37 13.62
N GLU A 138 -14.62 -6.45 13.12
CA GLU A 138 -13.71 -7.31 13.89
C GLU A 138 -12.30 -6.71 13.97
N ALA A 139 -12.01 -5.69 13.14
CA ALA A 139 -10.77 -4.94 13.12
C ALA A 139 -11.01 -3.43 13.14
N GLY A 140 -10.28 -2.68 13.98
CA GLY A 140 -10.41 -1.21 14.07
C GLY A 140 -9.54 -0.40 13.09
N VAL A 141 -8.48 -1.02 12.55
CA VAL A 141 -7.47 -0.37 11.70
C VAL A 141 -7.21 -1.26 10.49
N LEU A 142 -7.15 -0.68 9.30
CA LEU A 142 -6.67 -1.35 8.09
C LEU A 142 -5.54 -0.53 7.48
N ILE A 143 -4.37 -1.14 7.33
CA ILE A 143 -3.27 -0.50 6.59
C ILE A 143 -3.38 -0.94 5.13
N GLY A 144 -3.91 -0.05 4.32
CA GLY A 144 -4.08 -0.26 2.89
C GLY A 144 -4.12 1.06 2.13
N SER A 145 -4.53 0.98 0.87
CA SER A 145 -4.70 2.17 0.03
C SER A 145 -5.72 3.12 0.65
N MET A 146 -5.37 4.40 0.77
CA MET A 146 -6.31 5.41 1.27
C MET A 146 -7.48 5.60 0.32
N THR A 147 -7.27 5.42 -0.99
CA THR A 147 -8.33 5.54 -2.00
C THR A 147 -9.43 4.47 -1.88
N ASP A 148 -9.19 3.38 -1.15
CA ASP A 148 -10.18 2.31 -0.97
C ASP A 148 -11.23 2.63 0.10
N VAL A 149 -11.01 3.68 0.91
CA VAL A 149 -11.84 3.98 2.08
C VAL A 149 -13.32 4.18 1.75
N GLN A 150 -13.65 4.78 0.61
CA GLN A 150 -15.04 5.06 0.24
C GLN A 150 -15.78 3.73 -0.02
N ARG A 151 -15.15 2.80 -0.74
CA ARG A 151 -15.70 1.46 -0.96
C ARG A 151 -15.86 0.69 0.35
N LEU A 152 -14.83 0.72 1.21
CA LEU A 152 -14.87 0.07 2.53
C LEU A 152 -16.01 0.62 3.39
N ALA A 153 -16.20 1.95 3.38
CA ALA A 153 -17.25 2.61 4.14
C ALA A 153 -18.65 2.23 3.64
N ILE A 154 -18.86 2.18 2.31
CA ILE A 154 -20.14 1.76 1.74
C ILE A 154 -20.47 0.32 2.15
N GLU A 155 -19.53 -0.60 2.01
CA GLU A 155 -19.74 -2.01 2.35
C GLU A 155 -19.95 -2.24 3.84
N ALA A 156 -19.20 -1.53 4.70
CA ALA A 156 -19.40 -1.61 6.15
C ALA A 156 -20.73 -1.01 6.59
N ARG A 157 -21.16 0.12 6.00
CA ARG A 157 -22.46 0.74 6.30
C ARG A 157 -23.66 -0.10 5.87
N ALA A 158 -23.48 -0.96 4.86
CA ALA A 158 -24.49 -1.94 4.48
C ALA A 158 -24.70 -3.02 5.56
N ILE A 159 -23.68 -3.32 6.38
CA ILE A 159 -23.76 -4.26 7.51
C ILE A 159 -24.17 -3.53 8.79
N ASN A 160 -23.52 -2.40 9.08
CA ASN A 160 -23.78 -1.53 10.22
C ASN A 160 -23.91 -0.07 9.77
N PRO A 161 -25.14 0.48 9.65
CA PRO A 161 -25.37 1.85 9.20
C PRO A 161 -24.67 2.94 10.03
N ASP A 162 -24.29 2.65 11.28
CA ASP A 162 -23.57 3.57 12.17
C ASP A 162 -22.04 3.49 12.03
N ALA A 163 -21.51 2.72 11.08
CA ALA A 163 -20.07 2.59 10.86
C ALA A 163 -19.46 3.91 10.36
N ASP A 164 -18.46 4.41 11.09
CA ASP A 164 -17.79 5.67 10.82
C ASP A 164 -16.32 5.44 10.43
N PHE A 165 -15.83 6.20 9.46
CA PHE A 165 -14.52 6.00 8.83
C PHE A 165 -13.71 7.29 8.78
N THR A 166 -12.41 7.16 9.04
CA THR A 166 -11.45 8.23 8.82
C THR A 166 -10.15 7.69 8.25
N LEU A 167 -9.23 8.59 7.91
CA LEU A 167 -7.95 8.27 7.29
C LEU A 167 -6.81 8.93 8.06
N VAL A 168 -5.69 8.22 8.17
CA VAL A 168 -4.44 8.73 8.76
C VAL A 168 -3.28 8.47 7.80
N ASN A 169 -2.47 9.48 7.52
CA ASN A 169 -1.30 9.38 6.64
C ASN A 169 0.03 9.79 7.31
N ARG A 170 -0.03 10.60 8.37
CA ARG A 170 1.13 11.09 9.11
C ARG A 170 1.32 10.37 10.44
N ILE A 171 2.21 9.39 10.45
CA ILE A 171 2.73 8.76 11.67
C ILE A 171 4.20 9.16 11.81
N LYS A 172 4.52 9.88 12.89
CA LYS A 172 5.88 10.42 13.10
C LYS A 172 6.77 9.37 13.75
N GLY A 173 7.83 8.99 13.05
CA GLY A 173 8.88 8.12 13.56
C GLY A 173 10.07 8.83 14.18
N PRO A 174 11.09 8.07 14.63
CA PRO A 174 12.36 8.61 15.12
C PRO A 174 13.05 9.54 14.11
N TYR A 175 12.85 9.27 12.82
CA TYR A 175 13.45 10.01 11.71
C TYR A 175 12.45 10.96 11.00
N GLY A 176 11.37 11.35 11.70
CA GLY A 176 10.33 12.21 11.16
C GLY A 176 9.22 11.43 10.45
N TYR A 177 8.48 12.11 9.57
CA TYR A 177 7.49 11.47 8.71
C TYR A 177 8.20 10.82 7.53
N LYS A 178 7.87 9.56 7.26
CA LYS A 178 8.40 8.79 6.14
C LYS A 178 7.33 7.80 5.69
N VAL A 179 7.15 7.68 4.39
CA VAL A 179 6.32 6.63 3.77
C VAL A 179 6.98 6.18 2.48
N TRP A 180 7.04 4.87 2.27
CA TRP A 180 7.64 4.31 1.07
C TRP A 180 6.78 4.63 -0.17
N SER A 181 7.43 4.88 -1.30
CA SER A 181 6.76 5.07 -2.59
C SER A 181 6.87 3.82 -3.46
N ILE A 182 5.96 3.68 -4.43
CA ILE A 182 6.11 2.77 -5.55
C ILE A 182 6.58 3.54 -6.78
N PRO A 183 7.28 2.90 -7.73
CA PRO A 183 7.55 3.50 -9.03
C PRO A 183 6.25 3.99 -9.69
N ASN A 184 6.32 5.13 -10.37
CA ASN A 184 5.17 5.77 -11.02
C ASN A 184 4.77 5.07 -12.35
N PHE A 185 4.44 3.78 -12.28
CA PHE A 185 3.83 3.02 -13.38
C PHE A 185 2.84 1.99 -12.81
N ASN A 186 1.66 1.86 -13.44
CA ASN A 186 0.56 1.03 -12.93
C ASN A 186 0.52 -0.39 -13.53
N GLY A 187 1.34 -0.66 -14.55
CA GLY A 187 1.41 -1.96 -15.22
C GLY A 187 2.25 -1.93 -16.49
N LEU A 188 2.41 -3.10 -17.10
CA LEU A 188 3.05 -3.28 -18.41
C LEU A 188 2.09 -4.05 -19.31
N TYR A 189 1.82 -3.52 -20.50
CA TYR A 189 1.16 -4.29 -21.55
C TYR A 189 2.20 -4.99 -22.40
N LEU A 190 2.05 -6.31 -22.54
CA LEU A 190 2.89 -7.15 -23.37
C LEU A 190 2.04 -7.76 -24.49
N PHE A 191 2.50 -7.62 -25.72
CA PHE A 191 1.82 -8.13 -26.89
C PHE A 191 2.41 -9.49 -27.28
N SER A 192 1.62 -10.55 -27.13
CA SER A 192 2.05 -11.90 -27.48
C SER A 192 2.10 -12.05 -29.00
N LYS A 193 3.28 -12.35 -29.54
CA LYS A 193 3.46 -12.67 -30.98
C LYS A 193 2.60 -13.86 -31.45
N LYS A 194 2.18 -14.74 -30.53
CA LYS A 194 1.31 -15.88 -30.86
C LYS A 194 -0.16 -15.46 -31.02
N MET A 195 -0.63 -14.51 -30.19
CA MET A 195 -2.02 -14.05 -30.20
C MET A 195 -2.26 -12.86 -31.13
N ILE A 196 -1.20 -12.09 -31.40
CA ILE A 196 -1.17 -10.93 -32.28
C ILE A 196 -0.11 -11.25 -33.36
N PRO A 197 -0.44 -12.14 -34.32
CA PRO A 197 0.54 -12.66 -35.26
C PRO A 197 0.92 -11.67 -36.36
N THR A 198 0.07 -10.69 -36.65
CA THR A 198 0.30 -9.71 -37.72
C THR A 198 0.55 -8.31 -37.19
N GLU A 199 1.19 -7.47 -38.02
CA GLU A 199 1.36 -6.05 -37.73
C GLU A 199 0.02 -5.31 -37.69
N GLU A 200 -0.97 -5.76 -38.47
CA GLU A 200 -2.31 -5.18 -38.47
C GLU A 200 -3.01 -5.40 -37.12
N ASP A 201 -2.98 -6.63 -36.60
CA ASP A 201 -3.52 -6.95 -35.27
C ASP A 201 -2.86 -6.10 -34.17
N LEU A 202 -1.54 -5.91 -34.27
CA LEU A 202 -0.81 -5.07 -33.33
C LEU A 202 -1.24 -3.61 -33.43
N ARG A 203 -1.42 -3.09 -34.65
CA ARG A 203 -1.90 -1.72 -34.88
C ARG A 203 -3.32 -1.55 -34.33
N ASP A 204 -4.19 -2.55 -34.43
CA ASP A 204 -5.52 -2.52 -33.82
C ASP A 204 -5.46 -2.46 -32.29
N ALA A 205 -4.64 -3.30 -31.67
CA ALA A 205 -4.46 -3.28 -30.22
C ALA A 205 -3.88 -1.93 -29.74
N LEU A 206 -2.90 -1.38 -30.46
CA LEU A 206 -2.32 -0.07 -30.15
C LEU A 206 -3.33 1.08 -30.38
N ARG A 207 -4.17 1.01 -31.42
CA ARG A 207 -5.26 1.97 -31.65
C ARG A 207 -6.23 2.01 -30.47
N PHE A 208 -6.54 0.88 -29.85
CA PHE A 208 -7.37 0.86 -28.65
C PHE A 208 -6.72 1.67 -27.53
N PHE A 209 -5.45 1.40 -27.22
CA PHE A 209 -4.72 2.12 -26.16
C PHE A 209 -4.59 3.61 -26.46
N ASP A 210 -4.28 3.97 -27.71
CA ASP A 210 -4.23 5.36 -28.17
C ASP A 210 -5.57 6.06 -27.93
N ARG A 211 -6.69 5.43 -28.31
CA ARG A 211 -8.03 5.96 -28.04
C ARG A 211 -8.34 6.12 -26.57
N THR A 212 -7.77 5.33 -25.65
CA THR A 212 -7.97 5.55 -24.20
C THR A 212 -7.42 6.89 -23.70
N MET A 213 -6.60 7.58 -24.51
CA MET A 213 -6.16 8.94 -24.25
C MET A 213 -7.16 10.01 -24.71
N ASP A 214 -8.03 9.70 -25.66
CA ASP A 214 -8.99 10.63 -26.23
C ASP A 214 -10.05 11.03 -25.19
N ARG A 215 -10.53 12.28 -25.28
CA ARG A 215 -11.46 12.84 -24.29
C ARG A 215 -12.71 11.98 -24.11
N ASP A 216 -13.32 11.49 -25.17
CA ASP A 216 -14.56 10.69 -25.09
C ASP A 216 -14.33 9.36 -24.34
N VAL A 217 -13.33 8.58 -24.75
CA VAL A 217 -13.05 7.26 -24.17
C VAL A 217 -12.45 7.38 -22.78
N ALA A 218 -11.51 8.31 -22.55
CA ALA A 218 -10.89 8.52 -21.26
C ALA A 218 -11.94 8.87 -20.19
N ASN A 219 -12.85 9.81 -20.50
CA ASN A 219 -13.91 10.20 -19.55
C ASN A 219 -14.96 9.10 -19.37
N LEU A 220 -15.29 8.34 -20.41
CA LEU A 220 -16.17 7.17 -20.29
C LEU A 220 -15.55 6.10 -19.36
N MET A 221 -14.27 5.79 -19.54
CA MET A 221 -13.58 4.79 -18.70
C MET A 221 -13.34 5.29 -17.28
N LYS A 222 -13.14 6.61 -17.09
CA LYS A 222 -12.88 7.21 -15.78
C LYS A 222 -14.13 7.42 -14.95
N TYR A 223 -15.19 7.93 -15.56
CA TYR A 223 -16.39 8.41 -14.88
C TYR A 223 -17.66 7.64 -15.26
N GLY A 224 -17.67 6.87 -16.34
CA GLY A 224 -18.84 6.16 -16.86
C GLY A 224 -19.72 7.05 -17.74
N PHE A 225 -21.03 6.82 -17.68
CA PHE A 225 -22.04 7.58 -18.42
C PHE A 225 -22.64 8.73 -17.60
N GLU A 226 -22.76 9.91 -18.20
CA GLU A 226 -23.46 11.06 -17.61
C GLU A 226 -24.95 10.73 -17.38
N GLY A 227 -25.52 11.17 -16.26
CA GLY A 227 -26.89 10.88 -15.82
C GLY A 227 -27.07 9.53 -15.14
N ARG A 228 -26.12 8.59 -15.28
CA ARG A 228 -26.11 7.29 -14.59
C ARG A 228 -25.02 7.22 -13.52
N HIS A 229 -23.79 7.53 -13.91
CA HIS A 229 -22.61 7.38 -13.07
C HIS A 229 -22.11 8.71 -12.52
N TYR A 230 -22.25 9.79 -13.26
CA TYR A 230 -21.86 11.13 -12.86
C TYR A 230 -22.84 12.14 -13.46
N ARG A 231 -22.73 13.41 -13.06
CA ARG A 231 -23.43 14.54 -13.69
C ARG A 231 -22.44 15.67 -13.94
N THR A 232 -22.74 16.56 -14.87
CA THR A 232 -21.91 17.76 -15.06
C THR A 232 -22.59 19.00 -14.48
N GLU A 233 -21.79 19.89 -13.90
CA GLU A 233 -22.19 21.24 -13.53
C GLU A 233 -21.09 22.20 -13.97
N ASN A 234 -21.44 23.23 -14.74
CA ASN A 234 -20.49 24.22 -15.27
C ASN A 234 -19.30 23.61 -16.05
N GLY A 235 -19.55 22.51 -16.77
CA GLY A 235 -18.51 21.80 -17.54
C GLY A 235 -17.57 20.92 -16.70
N MET A 236 -17.78 20.83 -15.39
CA MET A 236 -17.01 19.99 -14.48
C MET A 236 -17.83 18.77 -14.03
N VAL A 237 -17.14 17.68 -13.74
CA VAL A 237 -17.73 16.43 -13.24
C VAL A 237 -18.10 16.56 -11.77
N ILE A 238 -19.30 16.09 -11.45
CA ILE A 238 -19.80 15.86 -10.11
C ILE A 238 -19.95 14.35 -9.93
N LEU A 239 -19.34 13.79 -8.90
CA LEU A 239 -19.44 12.38 -8.50
C LEU A 239 -20.22 12.28 -7.17
N PRO A 240 -21.57 12.17 -7.21
CA PRO A 240 -22.39 12.08 -6.02
C PRO A 240 -22.17 10.76 -5.26
N GLU A 241 -22.40 10.76 -3.96
CA GLU A 241 -22.22 9.56 -3.12
C GLU A 241 -23.24 8.47 -3.47
N GLU A 242 -24.45 8.84 -3.91
CA GLU A 242 -25.55 7.94 -4.28
C GLU A 242 -25.19 7.01 -5.45
N THR A 243 -24.24 7.42 -6.29
CA THR A 243 -23.79 6.68 -7.48
C THR A 243 -22.44 6.01 -7.27
N SER A 244 -21.86 6.09 -6.06
CA SER A 244 -20.53 5.57 -5.74
C SER A 244 -20.44 4.05 -5.90
N GLN A 245 -21.39 3.29 -5.34
CA GLN A 245 -21.42 1.82 -5.48
C GLN A 245 -21.56 1.39 -6.95
N LEU A 246 -22.35 2.13 -7.74
CA LEU A 246 -22.53 1.86 -9.15
C LEU A 246 -21.20 2.04 -9.91
N ARG A 247 -20.47 3.13 -9.64
CA ARG A 247 -19.13 3.36 -10.22
C ARG A 247 -18.11 2.30 -9.81
N VAL A 248 -18.11 1.89 -8.54
CA VAL A 248 -17.23 0.81 -8.06
C VAL A 248 -17.43 -0.47 -8.85
N ASN A 249 -18.67 -0.81 -9.18
CA ASN A 249 -19.00 -2.05 -9.88
C ASN A 249 -18.82 -1.96 -11.39
N GLU A 250 -19.19 -0.84 -12.01
CA GLU A 250 -19.31 -0.72 -13.48
C GLU A 250 -18.15 0.05 -14.13
N VAL A 251 -17.46 0.93 -13.38
CA VAL A 251 -16.46 1.86 -13.94
C VAL A 251 -15.04 1.52 -13.47
N ASN A 252 -14.82 1.32 -12.17
CA ASN A 252 -13.49 1.06 -11.62
C ASN A 252 -12.72 -0.11 -12.28
N PRO A 253 -13.35 -1.22 -12.70
CA PRO A 253 -12.63 -2.29 -13.41
C PRO A 253 -11.92 -1.83 -14.68
N LEU A 254 -12.42 -0.77 -15.33
CA LEU A 254 -11.86 -0.21 -16.56
C LEU A 254 -10.54 0.55 -16.33
N TYR A 255 -10.23 0.98 -15.10
CA TYR A 255 -9.02 1.76 -14.81
C TYR A 255 -7.74 1.04 -15.19
N SER A 256 -7.75 -0.29 -15.09
CA SER A 256 -6.63 -1.17 -15.48
C SER A 256 -6.35 -1.21 -16.99
N LEU A 257 -7.21 -0.62 -17.82
CA LEU A 257 -7.09 -0.56 -19.28
C LEU A 257 -6.64 0.84 -19.78
N MET A 258 -6.58 1.83 -18.88
CA MET A 258 -6.17 3.19 -19.24
C MET A 258 -4.64 3.32 -19.20
N ILE A 259 -4.03 3.80 -20.29
CA ILE A 259 -2.56 4.00 -20.34
C ILE A 259 -2.09 5.25 -19.59
N ALA A 260 -2.98 6.23 -19.43
CA ALA A 260 -2.81 7.36 -18.52
C ALA A 260 -4.12 7.62 -17.79
N ASP A 261 -4.08 7.48 -16.47
CA ASP A 261 -5.20 7.80 -15.60
C ASP A 261 -5.19 9.31 -15.29
N ILE A 262 -4.83 9.70 -14.07
CA ILE A 262 -4.83 11.11 -13.62
C ILE A 262 -3.87 12.02 -14.39
N SER A 263 -2.93 11.46 -15.15
CA SER A 263 -1.97 12.21 -15.98
C SER A 263 -2.50 12.50 -17.38
N ASN A 264 -3.69 12.02 -17.76
CA ASN A 264 -4.28 12.34 -19.04
C ASN A 264 -4.89 13.76 -19.04
N PRO A 265 -4.37 14.70 -19.86
CA PRO A 265 -4.85 16.08 -19.89
C PRO A 265 -6.27 16.24 -20.47
N ASN A 266 -6.81 15.20 -21.11
CA ASN A 266 -8.16 15.20 -21.69
C ASN A 266 -9.26 14.80 -20.69
N LEU A 267 -8.90 14.41 -19.46
CA LEU A 267 -9.90 14.15 -18.42
C LEU A 267 -10.59 15.44 -18.01
N MET A 268 -11.91 15.36 -17.84
CA MET A 268 -12.70 16.46 -17.30
C MET A 268 -12.32 16.71 -15.85
N GLU A 269 -12.23 17.98 -15.49
CA GLU A 269 -12.02 18.41 -14.11
C GLU A 269 -13.20 17.99 -13.23
N VAL A 270 -12.89 17.60 -12.00
CA VAL A 270 -13.89 17.16 -11.03
C VAL A 270 -14.10 18.25 -10.00
N ALA A 271 -15.32 18.80 -9.95
CA ALA A 271 -15.69 19.83 -8.98
C ALA A 271 -16.09 19.25 -7.63
N GLN A 272 -16.66 18.05 -7.61
CA GLN A 272 -17.13 17.39 -6.40
C GLN A 272 -16.92 15.88 -6.48
N LYS A 273 -16.46 15.30 -5.36
CA LYS A 273 -16.27 13.87 -5.15
C LYS A 273 -16.93 13.47 -3.83
N GLU A 274 -17.02 12.17 -3.57
CA GLU A 274 -17.43 11.68 -2.26
C GLU A 274 -16.47 12.16 -1.18
N HIS A 275 -17.00 12.43 0.02
CA HIS A 275 -16.24 13.05 1.11
C HIS A 275 -14.96 12.27 1.44
N LEU A 276 -15.04 10.95 1.60
CA LEU A 276 -13.86 10.15 1.95
C LEU A 276 -12.87 10.03 0.78
N THR A 277 -13.35 10.07 -0.47
CA THR A 277 -12.49 10.17 -1.67
C THR A 277 -11.68 11.47 -1.65
N GLN A 278 -12.31 12.61 -1.33
CA GLN A 278 -11.61 13.90 -1.23
C GLN A 278 -10.53 13.89 -0.15
N ILE A 279 -10.84 13.36 1.03
CA ILE A 279 -9.86 13.22 2.11
C ILE A 279 -8.71 12.30 1.65
N ALA A 280 -9.02 11.16 1.03
CA ALA A 280 -8.00 10.22 0.54
C ALA A 280 -7.02 10.87 -0.43
N GLU A 281 -7.51 11.65 -1.39
CA GLU A 281 -6.67 12.35 -2.35
C GLU A 281 -5.83 13.44 -1.68
N GLN A 282 -6.41 14.24 -0.79
CA GLN A 282 -5.70 15.29 -0.06
C GLN A 282 -4.55 14.72 0.78
N LEU A 283 -4.80 13.62 1.50
CA LEU A 283 -3.79 12.95 2.31
C LEU A 283 -2.76 12.20 1.45
N SER A 284 -3.16 11.67 0.28
CA SER A 284 -2.22 11.06 -0.66
C SER A 284 -1.26 12.10 -1.24
N LYS A 285 -1.76 13.30 -1.56
CA LYS A 285 -0.93 14.43 -1.99
C LYS A 285 -0.02 14.93 -0.87
N ASP A 286 -0.50 14.96 0.36
CA ASP A 286 0.32 15.33 1.53
C ASP A 286 1.51 14.36 1.73
N ASN A 287 1.35 13.08 1.40
CA ASN A 287 2.45 12.10 1.46
C ASN A 287 3.63 12.46 0.55
N GLU A 288 3.40 13.21 -0.55
CA GLU A 288 4.46 13.63 -1.48
C GLU A 288 5.58 14.40 -0.77
N ALA A 289 5.28 15.08 0.35
CA ALA A 289 6.24 15.84 1.13
C ALA A 289 7.24 14.96 1.92
N PHE A 290 7.02 13.66 2.04
CA PHE A 290 7.83 12.75 2.86
C PHE A 290 7.98 11.33 2.29
N LEU A 291 7.97 11.22 0.95
CA LEU A 291 8.20 9.95 0.27
C LEU A 291 9.64 9.46 0.44
N VAL A 292 9.79 8.14 0.56
CA VAL A 292 11.06 7.43 0.49
C VAL A 292 11.08 6.61 -0.79
N ASP A 293 11.84 7.08 -1.77
CA ASP A 293 12.02 6.39 -3.04
C ASP A 293 13.02 5.24 -2.93
N ASP A 294 12.81 4.20 -3.73
CA ASP A 294 13.78 3.13 -3.92
C ASP A 294 14.87 3.60 -4.90
N PRO A 295 16.14 3.72 -4.46
CA PRO A 295 17.20 4.26 -5.28
C PRO A 295 17.63 3.32 -6.42
N THR A 296 17.21 2.06 -6.37
CA THR A 296 17.60 1.01 -7.34
C THR A 296 16.58 0.78 -8.45
N VAL A 297 15.44 1.49 -8.45
CA VAL A 297 14.34 1.32 -9.44
C VAL A 297 14.83 1.37 -10.90
N ARG A 298 15.87 2.17 -11.15
CA ARG A 298 16.47 2.38 -12.47
C ARG A 298 17.80 1.63 -12.66
N LEU A 299 18.17 0.75 -11.74
CA LEU A 299 19.34 -0.12 -11.85
C LEU A 299 18.91 -1.48 -12.39
N SER A 300 19.85 -2.22 -12.95
CA SER A 300 19.62 -3.55 -13.51
C SER A 300 20.55 -4.55 -12.84
N SER A 301 20.03 -5.74 -12.57
CA SER A 301 20.76 -6.88 -12.02
C SER A 301 20.17 -8.15 -12.66
N PRO A 302 20.91 -8.82 -13.57
CA PRO A 302 20.47 -10.09 -14.14
C PRO A 302 20.18 -11.15 -13.06
N THR A 303 21.00 -11.20 -12.00
CA THR A 303 20.79 -12.14 -10.90
C THR A 303 19.48 -11.83 -10.17
N TYR A 304 19.16 -10.55 -9.95
CA TYR A 304 17.90 -10.18 -9.31
C TYR A 304 16.71 -10.51 -10.20
N ASP A 305 16.78 -10.22 -11.50
CA ASP A 305 15.71 -10.53 -12.46
C ASP A 305 15.39 -12.04 -12.51
N GLU A 306 16.39 -12.91 -12.32
CA GLU A 306 16.22 -14.36 -12.30
C GLU A 306 15.80 -14.91 -10.93
N LYS A 307 16.42 -14.41 -9.84
CA LYS A 307 16.34 -15.03 -8.50
C LYS A 307 15.55 -14.25 -7.47
N SER A 308 14.95 -13.11 -7.81
CA SER A 308 14.28 -12.24 -6.83
C SER A 308 13.23 -12.98 -6.02
N ALA A 309 12.46 -13.91 -6.62
CA ALA A 309 11.42 -14.66 -5.92
C ALA A 309 12.00 -15.57 -4.82
N GLU A 310 13.02 -16.37 -5.14
CA GLU A 310 13.70 -17.25 -4.18
C GLU A 310 14.35 -16.43 -3.06
N LEU A 311 15.15 -15.42 -3.45
CA LEU A 311 15.84 -14.53 -2.53
C LEU A 311 14.86 -13.84 -1.59
N SER A 312 13.71 -13.43 -2.12
CA SER A 312 12.74 -12.72 -1.31
C SER A 312 12.00 -13.62 -0.31
N THR A 313 11.79 -14.89 -0.63
CA THR A 313 11.20 -15.87 0.31
C THR A 313 12.11 -16.06 1.53
N ILE A 314 13.42 -16.19 1.34
CA ILE A 314 14.40 -16.37 2.44
C ILE A 314 14.25 -15.29 3.51
N ILE A 315 14.27 -14.01 3.11
CA ILE A 315 14.18 -12.89 4.05
C ILE A 315 12.79 -12.75 4.65
N SER A 316 11.75 -13.02 3.87
CA SER A 316 10.37 -12.88 4.35
C SER A 316 10.05 -13.93 5.41
N ASP A 317 10.42 -15.19 5.17
CA ASP A 317 10.26 -16.28 6.13
C ASP A 317 11.08 -16.02 7.40
N ALA A 318 12.32 -15.53 7.26
CA ALA A 318 13.14 -15.13 8.40
C ALA A 318 12.48 -14.01 9.22
N THR A 319 11.94 -12.99 8.55
CA THR A 319 11.22 -11.88 9.20
C THR A 319 10.00 -12.37 9.96
N TYR A 320 9.20 -13.27 9.37
CA TYR A 320 8.05 -13.87 10.05
C TYR A 320 8.46 -14.71 11.25
N ASN A 321 9.44 -15.60 11.06
CA ASN A 321 9.91 -16.46 12.14
C ASN A 321 10.50 -15.64 13.29
N TYR A 322 11.14 -14.50 13.01
CA TYR A 322 11.61 -13.58 14.03
C TYR A 322 10.46 -12.98 14.83
N ILE A 323 9.45 -12.42 14.16
CA ILE A 323 8.30 -11.77 14.81
C ILE A 323 7.52 -12.78 15.66
N LEU A 324 7.35 -14.01 15.16
CA LEU A 324 6.72 -15.13 15.86
C LEU A 324 7.58 -15.69 17.02
N GLY A 325 8.80 -15.21 17.22
CA GLY A 325 9.72 -15.68 18.25
C GLY A 325 10.32 -17.06 18.00
N ARG A 326 10.25 -17.58 16.77
CA ARG A 326 10.83 -18.88 16.38
C ARG A 326 12.34 -18.80 16.13
N ILE A 327 12.83 -17.64 15.71
CA ILE A 327 14.26 -17.32 15.63
C ILE A 327 14.54 -16.01 16.35
N ASP A 328 15.78 -15.85 16.81
CA ASP A 328 16.26 -14.61 17.42
C ASP A 328 17.08 -13.78 16.40
N ALA A 329 17.74 -12.72 16.88
CA ALA A 329 18.53 -11.84 16.01
C ALA A 329 19.74 -12.56 15.41
N HIS A 330 20.28 -13.58 16.09
CA HIS A 330 21.34 -14.40 15.55
C HIS A 330 20.82 -15.28 14.41
N GLY A 331 19.68 -15.96 14.61
CA GLY A 331 19.03 -16.76 13.58
C GLY A 331 18.65 -15.92 12.34
N PHE A 332 18.14 -14.70 12.53
CA PHE A 332 17.87 -13.80 11.41
C PHE A 332 19.14 -13.45 10.62
N ARG A 333 20.25 -13.15 11.31
CA ARG A 333 21.55 -12.91 10.63
C ARG A 333 22.03 -14.14 9.86
N GLN A 334 21.77 -15.36 10.33
CA GLN A 334 22.11 -16.57 9.57
C GLN A 334 21.31 -16.68 8.27
N GLU A 335 20.01 -16.33 8.28
CA GLU A 335 19.22 -16.28 7.04
C GLU A 335 19.65 -15.16 6.10
N VAL A 336 20.15 -14.03 6.63
CA VAL A 336 20.78 -12.98 5.80
C VAL A 336 22.05 -13.49 5.12
N GLU A 337 22.89 -14.27 5.81
CA GLU A 337 24.07 -14.89 5.19
C GLU A 337 23.68 -15.95 4.15
N ARG A 338 22.63 -16.74 4.41
CA ARG A 338 22.05 -17.66 3.42
C ARG A 338 21.57 -16.90 2.18
N TRP A 339 20.85 -15.78 2.36
CA TRP A 339 20.41 -14.93 1.27
C TRP A 339 21.58 -14.42 0.41
N LYS A 340 22.68 -13.99 1.05
CA LYS A 340 23.90 -13.58 0.33
C LYS A 340 24.47 -14.73 -0.51
N GLN A 341 24.54 -15.93 0.06
CA GLN A 341 25.05 -17.14 -0.61
C GLN A 341 24.15 -17.62 -1.75
N SER A 342 22.82 -17.47 -1.63
CA SER A 342 21.84 -17.84 -2.66
C SER A 342 21.84 -16.93 -3.90
N GLY A 343 22.62 -15.85 -3.90
CA GLY A 343 22.75 -14.93 -5.03
C GLY A 343 22.62 -13.46 -4.64
N GLY A 344 22.20 -13.16 -3.41
CA GLY A 344 22.06 -11.78 -2.94
C GLY A 344 23.37 -10.98 -2.97
N GLN A 345 24.51 -11.64 -2.75
CA GLN A 345 25.81 -10.97 -2.85
C GLN A 345 26.16 -10.58 -4.29
N ALA A 346 25.70 -11.36 -5.29
CA ALA A 346 25.86 -10.99 -6.69
C ALA A 346 24.94 -9.83 -7.06
N VAL A 347 23.69 -9.83 -6.57
CA VAL A 347 22.76 -8.69 -6.75
C VAL A 347 23.37 -7.39 -6.23
N ILE A 348 23.93 -7.39 -5.01
CA ILE A 348 24.59 -6.20 -4.43
C ILE A 348 25.68 -5.68 -5.37
N ARG A 349 26.59 -6.56 -5.81
CA ARG A 349 27.70 -6.17 -6.71
C ARG A 349 27.18 -5.62 -8.04
N GLU A 350 26.20 -6.28 -8.64
CA GLU A 350 25.61 -5.86 -9.92
C GLU A 350 24.95 -4.48 -9.81
N PHE A 351 24.26 -4.20 -8.70
CA PHE A 351 23.71 -2.87 -8.46
C PHE A 351 24.78 -1.82 -8.19
N GLU A 352 25.85 -2.13 -7.46
CA GLU A 352 26.99 -1.23 -7.25
C GLU A 352 27.72 -0.92 -8.57
N GLU A 353 27.93 -1.94 -9.41
CA GLU A 353 28.46 -1.77 -10.76
C GLU A 353 27.54 -0.90 -11.63
N ALA A 354 26.23 -1.16 -11.62
CA ALA A 354 25.26 -0.36 -12.36
C ALA A 354 25.21 1.10 -11.87
N LEU A 355 25.38 1.32 -10.56
CA LEU A 355 25.45 2.64 -9.95
C LEU A 355 26.69 3.41 -10.41
N SER A 356 27.86 2.76 -10.44
CA SER A 356 29.13 3.39 -10.86
C SER A 356 29.20 3.78 -12.35
N ARG A 357 28.31 3.23 -13.19
CA ARG A 357 28.24 3.52 -14.63
C ARG A 357 27.36 4.73 -14.96
N ARG A 358 26.71 5.33 -13.96
CA ARG A 358 25.99 6.60 -14.09
C ARG A 358 26.93 7.77 -13.88
#